data_AF-A0A7Y5G2C4-F1
#
_entry.id   AF-A0A7Y5G2C4-F1
#
_cell.length_a   1.000
_cell.length_b   1.000
_cell.length_c   1.000
_cell.angle_alpha   90.00
_cell.angle_beta   90.00
_cell.angle_gamma   90.00
#
_symmetry.space_group_name_H-M   'P 1'
#
loop_
_entity.id
_entity.type
_entity.pdbx_description
1 polymer ?
#
loop_
_entity_poly.entity_id
_entity_poly.type
_entity_poly.pdbx_seq_one_letter_code
_entity_poly.pdbx_strand_id
1 'polypeptide(L)' 'FYEQLEHVVPTPKIPEWEQIAMKVQQYAEVASLQQETVPEVLAALDREVNLILEKRRWMLEQK' A
#
# COMPACT_ATOMS: atom_id res chain seq x y z
N PHE A 1 23.22 5.88 11.86
CA PHE A 1 22.49 4.68 12.35
C PHE A 1 21.61 5.00 13.55
N TYR A 2 22.11 5.54 14.67
CA TYR A 2 21.26 5.87 15.85
C TYR A 2 20.09 6.81 15.48
N GLU A 3 20.38 7.95 14.86
CA GLU A 3 19.37 8.93 14.44
C GLU A 3 18.31 8.32 13.49
N GLN A 4 18.65 7.34 12.66
CA GLN A 4 17.68 6.71 11.75
C GLN A 4 16.66 5.83 12.51
N LEU A 5 17.09 5.20 13.61
CA LEU A 5 16.22 4.37 14.44
C LEU A 5 15.17 5.20 15.18
N GLU A 6 15.41 6.49 15.39
CA GLU A 6 14.44 7.41 16.00
C GLU A 6 13.28 7.76 15.05
N HIS A 7 13.43 7.54 13.74
CA HIS A 7 12.46 7.90 12.72
C HIS A 7 11.65 6.71 12.17
N VAL A 8 11.84 5.50 12.70
CA VAL A 8 11.12 4.32 12.21
C VAL A 8 9.64 4.37 12.60
N VAL A 9 8.78 4.00 11.65
CA VAL A 9 7.34 3.90 11.87
C VAL A 9 6.94 2.43 11.75
N PRO A 10 6.14 1.88 12.68
CA PRO A 10 5.68 0.51 12.58
C PRO A 10 4.76 0.34 11.38
N THR A 11 4.83 -0.82 10.73
CA THR A 11 3.90 -1.16 9.66
C THR A 11 2.49 -1.40 10.20
N PRO A 12 1.45 -1.19 9.37
CA PRO A 12 0.08 -1.59 9.68
C PRO A 12 0.00 -3.07 10.11
N LYS A 13 -0.58 -3.32 11.29
CA LYS A 13 -0.72 -4.65 11.88
C LYS A 13 -1.93 -5.39 11.31
N ILE A 14 -1.94 -5.60 10.01
CA ILE A 14 -3.02 -6.30 9.29
C ILE A 14 -2.46 -7.48 8.49
N PRO A 15 -3.19 -8.60 8.38
CA PRO A 15 -2.74 -9.76 7.60
C PRO A 15 -2.39 -9.43 6.14
N GLU A 16 -3.07 -8.44 5.56
CA GLU A 16 -2.94 -8.04 4.17
C GLU A 16 -1.69 -7.18 3.89
N TRP A 17 -0.94 -6.79 4.92
CA TRP A 17 0.13 -5.79 4.80
C TRP A 17 1.22 -6.18 3.79
N GLU A 18 1.72 -7.40 3.85
CA GLU A 18 2.78 -7.86 2.93
C GLU A 18 2.33 -7.79 1.46
N GLN A 19 1.06 -8.13 1.19
CA GLN A 19 0.49 -8.04 -0.14
C GLN A 19 0.40 -6.58 -0.62
N ILE A 20 0.03 -5.66 0.27
CA ILE A 20 -0.01 -4.22 -0.03
C ILE A 20 1.40 -3.70 -0.31
N ALA A 21 2.40 -4.08 0.49
CA ALA A 21 3.79 -3.68 0.28
C ALA A 21 4.33 -4.13 -1.08
N MET A 22 4.01 -5.35 -1.51
CA MET A 22 4.35 -5.84 -2.86
C MET A 22 3.71 -4.99 -3.97
N LYS A 23 2.45 -4.57 -3.79
CA LYS A 23 1.78 -3.68 -4.76
C LYS A 23 2.41 -2.31 -4.80
N VAL A 24 2.76 -1.72 -3.65
CA VAL A 24 3.50 -0.45 -3.59
C VAL A 24 4.79 -0.54 -4.42
N GLN A 25 5.57 -1.62 -4.26
CA GLN A 25 6.79 -1.83 -5.05
C GLN A 25 6.51 -1.91 -6.55
N GLN A 26 5.49 -2.68 -6.96
CA GLN A 26 5.11 -2.83 -8.37
C GLN A 26 4.71 -1.49 -8.99
N TYR A 27 3.86 -0.70 -8.31
CA TYR A 27 3.40 0.59 -8.84
C TYR A 27 4.51 1.66 -8.80
N ALA A 28 5.46 1.57 -7.86
CA ALA A 28 6.65 2.43 -7.87
C ALA A 28 7.52 2.20 -9.12
N GLU A 29 7.63 0.94 -9.59
CA GLU A 29 8.32 0.62 -10.84
C GLU A 29 7.60 1.25 -12.05
N VAL A 30 6.26 1.13 -12.12
CA VAL A 30 5.46 1.75 -13.18
C VAL A 30 5.66 3.28 -13.23
N ALA A 31 5.60 3.95 -12.08
CA ALA A 31 5.87 5.39 -11.99
C ALA A 31 7.28 5.76 -12.43
N SER A 32 8.28 4.93 -12.08
CA SER A 32 9.68 5.17 -12.45
C SER A 32 9.92 5.03 -13.96
N LEU A 33 9.16 4.18 -14.64
CA LEU A 33 9.26 3.96 -16.09
C LEU A 33 8.56 5.04 -16.93
N GLN A 34 7.96 6.07 -16.30
CA GLN A 34 7.23 7.18 -16.95
C GLN A 34 6.13 6.72 -17.92
N GLN A 35 5.57 5.53 -17.69
CA GLN A 35 4.48 5.00 -18.52
C GLN A 35 3.15 5.69 -18.21
N GLU A 36 3.00 6.19 -16.97
CA GLU A 36 1.83 6.88 -16.45
C GLU A 36 2.27 8.02 -15.53
N THR A 37 1.40 9.00 -15.28
CA THR A 37 1.70 10.06 -14.32
C THR A 37 1.60 9.54 -12.89
N VAL A 38 2.39 10.11 -11.96
CA VAL A 38 2.36 9.71 -10.54
C VAL A 38 0.94 9.72 -9.95
N PRO A 39 0.08 10.73 -10.20
CA PRO A 39 -1.30 10.70 -9.71
C PRO A 39 -2.13 9.54 -10.25
N GLU A 40 -1.96 9.15 -11.52
CA GLU A 40 -2.69 8.03 -12.13
C GLU A 40 -2.27 6.69 -11.51
N VAL A 41 -0.96 6.49 -11.35
CA VAL A 41 -0.38 5.31 -10.70
C VAL A 41 -0.88 5.18 -9.26
N LEU A 42 -0.89 6.28 -8.49
CA LEU A 42 -1.38 6.26 -7.11
C LEU A 42 -2.87 5.95 -7.04
N ALA A 43 -3.69 6.52 -7.94
CA ALA A 43 -5.11 6.20 -8.01
C ALA A 43 -5.36 4.73 -8.38
N ALA A 44 -4.52 4.14 -9.22
CA ALA A 44 -4.58 2.71 -9.54
C ALA A 44 -4.16 1.82 -8.36
N LEU A 45 -3.09 2.17 -7.66
CA LEU A 45 -2.66 1.51 -6.43
C LEU A 45 -3.76 1.55 -5.35
N ASP A 46 -4.39 2.71 -5.15
CA ASP A 46 -5.48 2.85 -4.17
C ASP A 46 -6.66 1.95 -4.50
N ARG A 47 -7.06 1.85 -5.77
CA ARG A 47 -8.11 0.90 -6.19
C ARG A 47 -7.73 -0.54 -5.86
N GLU A 48 -6.49 -0.93 -6.13
CA GLU A 48 -5.99 -2.29 -5.85
C GLU A 48 -5.95 -2.60 -4.35
N VAL A 49 -5.43 -1.68 -3.54
CA VAL A 49 -5.41 -1.81 -2.07
C VAL A 49 -6.83 -1.87 -1.51
N ASN A 50 -7.76 -1.13 -2.09
CA ASN A 50 -9.17 -1.19 -1.69
C ASN A 50 -9.77 -2.58 -1.91
N LEU A 51 -9.48 -3.23 -3.05
CA LEU A 51 -9.93 -4.59 -3.32
C LEU A 51 -9.32 -5.60 -2.34
N ILE A 52 -8.03 -5.47 -2.04
CA ILE A 52 -7.35 -6.33 -1.05
C ILE A 52 -8.02 -6.22 0.34
N LEU A 53 -8.41 -5.01 0.74
CA LEU A 53 -9.01 -4.74 2.06
C LEU A 53 -10.53 -4.93 2.12
N GLU A 54 -11.17 -5.36 1.03
CA GLU A 54 -12.63 -5.47 0.95
C GLU A 54 -13.19 -6.43 2.02
N LYS A 55 -12.67 -7.65 2.10
CA LYS A 55 -13.10 -8.65 3.09
C LYS A 55 -12.93 -8.15 4.51
N ARG A 56 -11.82 -7.47 4.80
CA ARG A 56 -11.55 -6.90 6.13
C ARG A 56 -12.59 -5.85 6.49
N ARG A 57 -12.90 -4.93 5.58
CA ARG A 57 -13.93 -3.91 5.81
C ARG A 57 -15.30 -4.54 6.04
N TRP A 58 -15.69 -5.50 5.20
CA TRP A 58 -16.92 -6.25 5.39
C TRP A 58 -16.99 -6.90 6.79
N MET A 59 -15.93 -7.60 7.21
CA MET A 59 -15.88 -8.23 8.54
C MET A 59 -15.99 -7.23 9.70
N LEU A 60 -15.53 -5.99 9.52
CA LEU A 60 -15.61 -4.93 10.54
C LEU A 60 -16.98 -4.26 10.57
N GLU A 61 -17.66 -4.15 9.43
CA GLU A 61 -19.02 -3.61 9.33
C GLU A 61 -20.09 -4.57 9.86
N GLN A 62 -19.83 -5.87 9.86
CA GLN A 62 -20.73 -6.90 10.40
C GLN A 62 -20.60 -7.11 11.92
N LYS A 63 -19.78 -6.30 12.61
CA LYS A 63 -19.64 -6.30 14.07
C LYS A 63 -20.40 -5.14 14.69
#